data_AF-A0A0Q0YUJ6-F1
#
_entry.id   AF-A0A0Q0YUJ6-F1
#
_cell.length_a   1.000
_cell.length_b   1.000
_cell.length_c   1.000
_cell.angle_alpha   90.00
_cell.angle_beta   90.00
_cell.angle_gamma   90.00
#
_symmetry.space_group_name_H-M   'P 1'
#
loop_
_entity.id
_entity.type
_entity.pdbx_description
1 polymer ?
#
loop_
_entity_poly.entity_id
_entity_poly.type
_entity_poly.pdbx_seq_one_letter_code
_entity_poly.pdbx_strand_id
1 'polypeptide(L)'
;EEQGAIRNQMIRWLDRYFPEFSQVFPSFGKMALAVLEYTPFPSDLAGKELEEVLALYRQSEGLQSPQKPKAKKLMELAQHSIGVTEGQQMARIEIATLVRRYRQLEEEIEALTEQLIELVQTSVEYEWLKTVPGLGDATIVELLSEIGSFSHYQDPRQLIKLAGLTLREHSSGQHKGQKRISKRGRRRLRAL
;
A
#
# COMPACT_ATOMS: atom_id res chain seq x y z
N GLU A 1 -6.44 -1.61 9.33
CA GLU A 1 -6.58 -0.24 9.88
C GLU A 1 -5.28 0.24 10.52
N GLU A 2 -4.62 -0.59 11.31
CA GLU A 2 -3.36 -0.27 11.99
C GLU A 2 -2.22 0.16 11.05
N GLN A 3 -1.93 -0.61 9.99
CA GLN A 3 -0.89 -0.25 9.01
C GLN A 3 -1.10 1.16 8.43
N GLY A 4 -2.36 1.55 8.20
CA GLY A 4 -2.71 2.89 7.73
C GLY A 4 -2.43 3.98 8.78
N ALA A 5 -2.64 3.69 10.05
CA ALA A 5 -2.31 4.61 11.14
C ALA A 5 -0.79 4.81 11.27
N ILE A 6 0.00 3.73 11.19
CA ILE A 6 1.46 3.80 11.20
C ILE A 6 1.98 4.59 9.99
N ARG A 7 1.45 4.31 8.80
CA ARG A 7 1.77 5.07 7.59
C ARG A 7 1.54 6.57 7.79
N ASN A 8 0.41 6.95 8.39
CA ASN A 8 0.11 8.35 8.66
C ASN A 8 1.06 8.96 9.70
N GLN A 9 1.47 8.21 10.72
CA GLN A 9 2.48 8.65 11.67
C GLN A 9 3.83 8.89 11.00
N MET A 10 4.26 8.00 10.09
CA MET A 10 5.49 8.18 9.29
C MET A 10 5.40 9.42 8.39
N ILE A 11 4.25 9.68 7.77
CA ILE A 11 4.04 10.89 6.96
C ILE A 11 4.21 12.14 7.83
N ARG A 12 3.53 12.22 8.98
CA ARG A 12 3.68 13.37 9.89
C ARG A 12 5.11 13.55 10.39
N TRP A 13 5.83 12.45 10.61
CA TRP A 13 7.23 12.47 11.01
C TRP A 13 8.08 13.09 9.89
N LEU A 14 7.87 12.64 8.65
CA LEU A 14 8.53 13.18 7.46
C LEU A 14 8.20 14.66 7.24
N ASP A 15 6.94 15.07 7.40
CA ASP A 15 6.53 16.48 7.27
C ASP A 15 7.32 17.39 8.22
N ARG A 16 7.77 16.86 9.36
CA ARG A 16 8.55 17.60 10.35
C ARG A 16 10.05 17.58 10.09
N TYR A 17 10.60 16.43 9.72
CA TYR A 17 12.06 16.20 9.72
C TYR A 17 12.68 16.10 8.33
N PHE A 18 11.89 15.77 7.30
CA PHE A 18 12.36 15.69 5.91
C PHE A 18 11.19 15.85 4.91
N PRO A 19 10.55 17.05 4.84
CA PRO A 19 9.31 17.25 4.08
C PRO A 19 9.46 17.01 2.56
N GLU A 20 10.67 17.18 2.01
CA GLU A 20 10.97 16.96 0.59
C GLU A 20 10.99 15.48 0.20
N PHE A 21 11.00 14.56 1.17
CA PHE A 21 11.05 13.11 0.93
C PHE A 21 9.96 12.61 -0.02
N SER A 22 8.74 13.14 0.13
CA SER A 22 7.57 12.76 -0.69
C SER A 22 7.74 13.08 -2.18
N GLN A 23 8.63 14.01 -2.54
CA GLN A 23 8.95 14.37 -3.92
C GLN A 23 9.79 13.30 -4.64
N VAL A 24 10.40 12.38 -3.88
CA VAL A 24 11.15 11.22 -4.39
C VAL A 24 10.36 9.94 -4.18
N PHE A 25 9.67 9.82 -3.05
CA PHE A 25 8.94 8.64 -2.63
C PHE A 25 7.48 8.97 -2.26
N PRO A 26 6.55 8.85 -3.23
CA PRO A 26 5.12 9.04 -2.96
C PRO A 26 4.50 7.95 -2.04
N SER A 27 5.17 6.80 -1.94
CA SER A 27 4.77 5.65 -1.13
C SER A 27 5.97 5.01 -0.46
N PHE A 28 5.71 4.25 0.61
CA PHE A 28 6.73 3.58 1.42
C PHE A 28 7.14 2.23 0.83
N GLY A 29 7.62 2.23 -0.42
CA GLY A 29 8.21 1.03 -1.00
C GLY A 29 9.57 0.69 -0.36
N LYS A 30 10.15 -0.46 -0.74
CA LYS A 30 11.41 -0.99 -0.16
C LYS A 30 12.53 0.05 -0.04
N MET A 31 12.77 0.84 -1.10
CA MET A 31 13.80 1.88 -1.08
C MET A 31 13.46 3.04 -0.13
N ALA A 32 12.19 3.43 -0.02
CA ALA A 32 11.78 4.47 0.91
C ALA A 32 11.98 4.02 2.36
N LEU A 33 11.63 2.76 2.67
CA LEU A 33 11.87 2.17 3.99
C LEU A 33 13.37 2.08 4.32
N ALA A 34 14.21 1.70 3.35
CA ALA A 34 15.66 1.69 3.52
C ALA A 34 16.22 3.08 3.83
N VAL A 35 15.74 4.14 3.17
CA VAL A 35 16.15 5.51 3.50
C VAL A 35 15.77 5.86 4.94
N LEU A 36 14.55 5.56 5.37
CA LEU A 36 14.09 5.84 6.73
C LEU A 36 14.83 5.02 7.80
N GLU A 37 15.35 3.85 7.43
CA GLU A 37 16.12 2.97 8.31
C GLU A 37 17.56 3.46 8.50
N TYR A 38 18.24 3.85 7.42
CA TYR A 38 19.68 4.14 7.44
C TYR A 38 20.02 5.63 7.42
N THR A 39 19.22 6.45 6.76
CA THR A 39 19.45 7.91 6.59
C THR A 39 18.15 8.72 6.67
N PRO A 40 17.39 8.62 7.78
CA PRO A 40 16.10 9.29 7.92
C PRO A 40 16.15 10.82 7.88
N PHE A 41 17.30 11.44 8.17
CA PHE A 41 17.44 12.89 8.18
C PHE A 41 18.28 13.41 7.00
N PRO A 42 18.06 14.65 6.54
CA PRO A 42 18.91 15.29 5.55
C PRO A 42 20.40 15.31 5.94
N SER A 43 20.69 15.52 7.23
CA SER A 43 22.05 15.51 7.78
C SER A 43 22.75 14.16 7.66
N ASP A 44 22.02 13.05 7.56
CA ASP A 44 22.61 11.72 7.38
C ASP A 44 23.19 11.50 5.98
N LEU A 45 22.81 12.36 5.04
CA LEU A 45 23.27 12.35 3.64
C LEU A 45 24.35 13.40 3.39
N ALA A 46 24.53 14.35 4.30
CA ALA A 46 25.53 15.41 4.16
C ALA A 46 26.95 14.82 4.16
N GLY A 47 27.73 15.16 3.13
CA GLY A 47 29.12 14.74 2.99
C GLY A 47 29.34 13.28 2.60
N LYS A 48 28.27 12.50 2.32
CA LYS A 48 28.38 11.14 1.79
C LYS A 48 28.43 11.13 0.28
N GLU A 49 29.16 10.18 -0.28
CA GLU A 49 29.15 9.91 -1.71
C GLU A 49 27.94 9.04 -2.11
N LEU A 50 27.50 9.18 -3.36
CA LEU A 50 26.32 8.46 -3.86
C LEU A 50 26.47 6.94 -3.71
N GLU A 51 27.66 6.39 -3.99
CA GLU A 51 27.87 4.94 -3.92
C GLU A 51 27.90 4.43 -2.47
N GLU A 52 28.34 5.24 -1.51
CA GLU A 52 28.26 4.92 -0.08
C GLU A 52 26.81 4.82 0.39
N VAL A 53 25.97 5.79 -0.02
CA VAL A 53 24.54 5.80 0.29
C VAL A 53 23.83 4.59 -0.32
N LEU A 54 24.14 4.25 -1.58
CA LEU A 54 23.59 3.06 -2.22
C LEU A 54 24.05 1.77 -1.52
N ALA A 55 25.31 1.69 -1.07
CA ALA A 55 25.81 0.55 -0.33
C ALA A 55 25.10 0.36 1.02
N LEU A 56 24.79 1.46 1.73
CA LEU A 56 23.96 1.40 2.94
C LEU A 56 22.57 0.84 2.66
N TYR A 57 21.89 1.34 1.62
CA TYR A 57 20.53 0.89 1.32
C TYR A 57 20.45 -0.58 0.89
N ARG A 58 21.51 -1.14 0.29
CA ARG A 58 21.59 -2.58 -0.05
C ARG A 58 21.54 -3.49 1.19
N GLN A 59 21.85 -2.96 2.38
CA GLN A 59 21.76 -3.71 3.64
C GLN A 59 20.31 -3.85 4.14
N SER A 60 19.38 -3.06 3.58
CA SER A 60 17.98 -3.13 3.94
C SER A 60 17.33 -4.38 3.35
N GLU A 61 16.51 -5.05 4.16
CA GLU A 61 15.79 -6.25 3.78
C GLU A 61 14.96 -6.07 2.50
N GLY A 62 15.04 -7.06 1.61
CA GLY A 62 14.30 -7.09 0.36
C GLY A 62 14.75 -6.09 -0.71
N LEU A 63 15.75 -5.23 -0.45
CA LEU A 63 16.27 -4.25 -1.41
C LEU A 63 17.66 -4.61 -1.93
N GLN A 64 17.71 -5.32 -3.06
CA GLN A 64 19.00 -5.69 -3.68
C GLN A 64 19.58 -4.60 -4.59
N SER A 65 18.72 -3.81 -5.24
CA SER A 65 19.13 -2.82 -6.26
C SER A 65 18.49 -1.46 -6.01
N PRO A 66 19.12 -0.61 -5.18
CA PRO A 66 18.64 0.76 -4.95
C PRO A 66 18.72 1.60 -6.23
N GLN A 67 17.70 2.43 -6.46
CA GLN A 67 17.57 3.20 -7.70
C GLN A 67 18.48 4.43 -7.66
N LYS A 68 19.58 4.41 -8.42
CA LYS A 68 20.55 5.53 -8.50
C LYS A 68 19.91 6.91 -8.74
N PRO A 69 18.95 7.07 -9.67
CA PRO A 69 18.32 8.38 -9.91
C PRO A 69 17.57 8.92 -8.69
N LYS A 70 16.89 8.05 -7.94
CA LYS A 70 16.17 8.45 -6.72
C LYS A 70 17.12 8.81 -5.59
N ALA A 71 18.18 8.03 -5.39
CA ALA A 71 19.20 8.35 -4.38
C ALA A 71 19.87 9.70 -4.66
N LYS A 72 20.27 9.95 -5.91
CA LYS A 72 20.84 11.24 -6.33
C LYS A 72 19.87 12.40 -6.07
N LYS A 73 18.61 12.27 -6.50
CA LYS A 73 17.58 13.29 -6.27
C LYS A 73 17.33 13.55 -4.79
N LEU A 74 17.31 12.50 -3.97
CA LEU A 74 17.14 12.62 -2.53
C LEU A 74 18.30 13.40 -1.88
N MET A 75 19.55 13.09 -2.26
CA MET A 75 20.73 13.80 -1.75
C MET A 75 20.73 15.29 -2.16
N GLU A 76 20.29 15.61 -3.38
CA GLU A 76 20.13 16.99 -3.84
C GLU A 76 19.09 17.76 -3.01
N LEU A 77 17.93 17.13 -2.75
CA LEU A 77 16.88 17.72 -1.93
C LEU A 77 17.31 17.87 -0.46
N ALA A 78 18.10 16.92 0.06
CA ALA A 78 18.60 16.97 1.43
C ALA A 78 19.46 18.21 1.71
N GLN A 79 20.22 18.69 0.72
CA GLN A 79 21.06 19.89 0.87
C GLN A 79 20.25 21.17 1.14
N HIS A 80 19.00 21.19 0.71
CA HIS A 80 18.12 22.36 0.77
C HIS A 80 16.91 22.13 1.68
N SER A 81 16.95 21.06 2.49
CA SER A 81 15.80 20.65 3.29
C SER A 81 15.53 21.64 4.42
N ILE A 82 14.24 21.92 4.63
CA ILE A 82 13.76 22.78 5.73
C ILE A 82 13.36 21.98 6.98
N GLY A 83 13.70 20.70 7.05
CA GLY A 83 13.38 19.81 8.16
C GLY A 83 13.97 20.29 9.49
N VAL A 84 13.22 20.04 10.58
CA VAL A 84 13.64 20.37 11.95
C VAL A 84 14.94 19.61 12.28
N THR A 85 15.90 20.29 12.92
CA THR A 85 17.20 19.70 13.28
C THR A 85 17.31 19.40 14.78
N GLU A 86 16.38 19.93 15.57
CA GLU A 86 16.29 19.72 17.01
C GLU A 86 15.65 18.38 17.37
N GLY A 87 16.16 17.74 18.43
CA GLY A 87 15.59 16.50 18.95
C GLY A 87 15.78 15.28 18.03
N GLN A 88 16.69 15.34 17.06
CA GLN A 88 16.96 14.26 16.10
C GLN A 88 17.23 12.90 16.75
N GLN A 89 17.86 12.87 17.94
CA GLN A 89 18.12 11.61 18.65
C GLN A 89 16.82 10.85 18.98
N MET A 90 15.82 11.53 19.55
CA MET A 90 14.53 10.92 19.88
C MET A 90 13.70 10.67 18.62
N ALA A 91 13.74 11.59 17.66
CA ALA A 91 13.06 11.43 16.38
C ALA A 91 13.58 10.21 15.60
N ARG A 92 14.88 9.90 15.68
CA ARG A 92 15.46 8.69 15.06
C ARG A 92 14.87 7.41 15.66
N ILE A 93 14.74 7.37 16.99
CA ILE A 93 14.17 6.21 17.70
C ILE A 93 12.69 6.04 17.30
N GLU A 94 11.96 7.15 17.18
CA GLU A 94 10.56 7.16 16.74
C GLU A 94 10.41 6.57 15.33
N ILE A 95 11.12 7.12 14.33
CA ILE A 95 10.98 6.65 12.94
C ILE A 95 11.46 5.20 12.78
N ALA A 96 12.55 4.81 13.44
CA ALA A 96 13.01 3.42 13.43
C ALA A 96 11.97 2.47 14.02
N THR A 97 11.26 2.89 15.07
CA THR A 97 10.16 2.12 15.66
C THR A 97 8.96 2.01 14.74
N LEU A 98 8.60 3.11 14.06
CA LEU A 98 7.50 3.11 13.08
C LEU A 98 7.82 2.22 11.88
N VAL A 99 9.03 2.32 11.32
CA VAL A 99 9.48 1.48 10.19
C VAL A 99 9.47 0.01 10.56
N ARG A 100 10.01 -0.35 11.74
CA ARG A 100 10.01 -1.74 12.23
C ARG A 100 8.60 -2.30 12.35
N ARG A 101 7.67 -1.54 12.97
CA ARG A 101 6.27 -1.96 13.09
C ARG A 101 5.57 -2.06 11.74
N TYR A 102 5.86 -1.14 10.83
CA TYR A 102 5.29 -1.16 9.49
C TYR A 102 5.68 -2.44 8.74
N ARG A 103 6.96 -2.84 8.81
CA ARG A 103 7.44 -4.09 8.21
C ARG A 103 6.83 -5.33 8.86
N GLN A 104 6.81 -5.37 10.18
CA GLN A 104 6.19 -6.49 10.90
C GLN A 104 4.74 -6.70 10.46
N LEU A 105 3.96 -5.62 10.30
CA LEU A 105 2.59 -5.72 9.79
C LEU A 105 2.54 -6.17 8.32
N GLU A 106 3.49 -5.77 7.48
CA GLU A 106 3.57 -6.26 6.09
C GLU A 106 3.80 -7.78 6.05
N GLU A 107 4.75 -8.27 6.85
CA GLU A 107 5.05 -9.71 6.98
C GLU A 107 3.85 -10.49 7.53
N GLU A 108 3.21 -9.99 8.58
CA GLU A 108 2.00 -10.62 9.16
C GLU A 108 0.85 -10.66 8.15
N ILE A 109 0.64 -9.59 7.37
CA ILE A 109 -0.38 -9.56 6.31
C ILE A 109 -0.05 -10.56 5.21
N GLU A 110 1.21 -10.65 4.78
CA GLU A 110 1.65 -11.58 3.74
C GLU A 110 1.46 -13.03 4.21
N ALA A 111 1.93 -13.37 5.41
CA ALA A 111 1.78 -14.72 5.98
C ALA A 111 0.32 -15.13 6.18
N LEU A 112 -0.56 -14.19 6.58
CA LEU A 112 -2.00 -14.46 6.67
C LEU A 112 -2.63 -14.64 5.29
N THR A 113 -2.18 -13.88 4.29
CA THR A 113 -2.68 -13.98 2.92
C THR A 113 -2.33 -15.34 2.32
N GLU A 114 -1.11 -15.83 2.53
CA GLU A 114 -0.68 -17.17 2.11
C GLU A 114 -1.53 -18.27 2.76
N GLN A 115 -1.75 -18.21 4.08
CA GLN A 115 -2.64 -19.16 4.77
C GLN A 115 -4.08 -19.11 4.24
N LEU A 116 -4.60 -17.93 3.91
CA LEU A 116 -5.93 -17.81 3.31
C LEU A 116 -6.00 -18.42 1.92
N ILE A 117 -4.94 -18.26 1.11
CA ILE A 117 -4.84 -18.91 -0.20
C ILE A 117 -4.87 -20.43 -0.04
N GLU A 118 -4.05 -20.99 0.85
CA GLU A 118 -4.02 -22.43 1.12
C GLU A 118 -5.38 -22.97 1.56
N LEU A 119 -6.07 -22.25 2.46
CA LEU A 119 -7.41 -22.63 2.91
C LEU A 119 -8.41 -22.61 1.76
N VAL A 120 -8.43 -21.55 0.96
CA VAL A 120 -9.38 -21.40 -0.15
C VAL A 120 -9.13 -22.43 -1.25
N GLN A 121 -7.88 -22.84 -1.49
CA GLN A 121 -7.52 -23.89 -2.44
C GLN A 121 -8.19 -25.25 -2.16
N THR A 122 -8.65 -25.49 -0.92
CA THR A 122 -9.40 -26.70 -0.55
C THR A 122 -10.88 -26.67 -0.92
N SER A 123 -11.39 -25.52 -1.40
CA SER A 123 -12.80 -25.33 -1.73
C SER A 123 -13.11 -25.62 -3.20
N VAL A 124 -14.32 -26.12 -3.47
CA VAL A 124 -14.82 -26.33 -4.84
C VAL A 124 -14.97 -24.99 -5.57
N GLU A 125 -15.33 -23.92 -4.84
CA GLU A 125 -15.43 -22.57 -5.39
C GLU A 125 -14.11 -22.07 -5.99
N TYR A 126 -12.97 -22.40 -5.37
CA TYR A 126 -11.66 -22.05 -5.91
C TYR A 126 -11.39 -22.76 -7.24
N GLU A 127 -11.68 -24.07 -7.34
CA GLU A 127 -11.48 -24.82 -8.58
C GLU A 127 -12.23 -24.18 -9.76
N TRP A 128 -13.48 -23.77 -9.54
CA TRP A 128 -14.26 -23.07 -10.56
C TRP A 128 -13.66 -21.72 -10.93
N LEU A 129 -13.34 -20.90 -9.93
CA LEU A 129 -12.80 -19.55 -10.16
C LEU A 129 -11.43 -19.58 -10.85
N LYS A 130 -10.60 -20.58 -10.54
CA LYS A 130 -9.28 -20.73 -11.14
C LYS A 130 -9.32 -21.00 -12.63
N THR A 131 -10.43 -21.53 -13.15
CA THR A 131 -10.62 -21.73 -14.61
C THR A 131 -10.79 -20.42 -15.39
N VAL A 132 -11.10 -19.31 -14.70
CA VAL A 132 -11.35 -18.01 -15.35
C VAL A 132 -10.02 -17.33 -15.66
N PRO A 133 -9.71 -17.05 -16.94
CA PRO A 133 -8.48 -16.37 -17.31
C PRO A 133 -8.40 -14.99 -16.66
N GLY A 134 -7.27 -14.69 -16.03
CA GLY A 134 -7.01 -13.41 -15.37
C GLY A 134 -7.32 -13.38 -13.86
N LEU A 135 -7.88 -14.44 -13.27
CA LEU A 135 -8.03 -14.56 -11.82
C LEU A 135 -6.78 -15.22 -11.18
N GLY A 136 -6.05 -14.42 -10.41
CA GLY A 136 -4.96 -14.90 -9.54
C GLY A 136 -5.47 -15.35 -8.17
N ASP A 137 -4.66 -16.08 -7.43
CA ASP A 137 -5.07 -16.71 -6.16
C ASP A 137 -5.49 -15.67 -5.12
N ALA A 138 -4.73 -14.60 -4.98
CA ALA A 138 -5.07 -13.47 -4.11
C ALA A 138 -6.42 -12.83 -4.50
N THR A 139 -6.68 -12.66 -5.80
CA THR A 139 -7.96 -12.11 -6.30
C THR A 139 -9.12 -13.05 -5.99
N ILE A 140 -8.91 -14.37 -6.09
CA ILE A 140 -9.93 -15.37 -5.76
C ILE A 140 -10.24 -15.34 -4.26
N VAL A 141 -9.22 -15.29 -3.41
CA VAL A 141 -9.39 -15.13 -1.95
C VAL A 141 -10.15 -13.85 -1.63
N GLU A 142 -9.75 -12.72 -2.22
CA GLU A 142 -10.40 -11.43 -1.96
C GLU A 142 -11.86 -11.44 -2.44
N LEU A 143 -12.14 -12.01 -3.62
CA LEU A 143 -13.50 -12.22 -4.11
C LEU A 143 -14.33 -13.03 -3.12
N LEU A 144 -13.88 -14.23 -2.74
CA LEU A 144 -14.59 -15.12 -1.83
C LEU A 144 -14.76 -14.52 -0.43
N SER A 145 -13.81 -13.72 0.04
CA SER A 145 -13.93 -12.97 1.30
C SER A 145 -15.07 -11.93 1.25
N GLU A 146 -15.31 -11.34 0.08
CA GLU A 146 -16.33 -10.32 -0.12
C GLU A 146 -17.71 -10.90 -0.45
N ILE A 147 -17.79 -12.07 -1.09
CA ILE A 147 -19.07 -12.67 -1.48
C ILE A 147 -19.51 -13.82 -0.56
N GLY A 148 -18.60 -14.47 0.16
CA GLY A 148 -18.86 -15.72 0.86
C GLY A 148 -19.08 -16.89 -0.12
N SER A 149 -19.76 -17.95 0.33
CA SER A 149 -20.06 -19.09 -0.56
C SER A 149 -21.06 -18.69 -1.66
N PHE A 150 -20.87 -19.24 -2.86
CA PHE A 150 -21.80 -19.08 -3.97
C PHE A 150 -23.20 -19.66 -3.67
N SER A 151 -23.29 -20.60 -2.73
CA SER A 151 -24.56 -21.19 -2.28
C SER A 151 -25.55 -20.17 -1.70
N HIS A 152 -25.07 -18.99 -1.27
CA HIS A 152 -25.93 -17.90 -0.80
C HIS A 152 -26.69 -17.17 -1.92
N TYR A 153 -26.36 -17.44 -3.19
CA TYR A 153 -26.90 -16.71 -4.33
C TYR A 153 -27.69 -17.65 -5.25
N GLN A 154 -28.86 -17.21 -5.67
CA GLN A 154 -29.74 -17.92 -6.60
C GLN A 154 -29.61 -17.38 -8.03
N ASP A 155 -29.16 -16.13 -8.19
CA ASP A 155 -29.04 -15.45 -9.48
C ASP A 155 -27.74 -14.63 -9.53
N PRO A 156 -26.93 -14.71 -10.59
CA PRO A 156 -25.68 -13.95 -10.73
C PRO A 156 -25.87 -12.43 -10.64
N ARG A 157 -27.06 -11.89 -10.94
CA ARG A 157 -27.42 -10.48 -10.77
C ARG A 157 -27.37 -10.05 -9.30
N GLN A 158 -27.51 -10.97 -8.36
CA GLN A 158 -27.36 -10.68 -6.93
C GLN A 158 -25.91 -10.30 -6.60
N LEU A 159 -24.92 -10.95 -7.20
CA LEU A 159 -23.51 -10.59 -7.07
C LEU A 159 -23.21 -9.24 -7.73
N ILE A 160 -23.75 -8.98 -8.93
CA ILE A 160 -23.62 -7.68 -9.61
C ILE A 160 -24.23 -6.55 -8.75
N LYS A 161 -25.38 -6.81 -8.12
CA LYS A 161 -26.03 -5.89 -7.18
C LYS A 161 -25.20 -5.72 -5.90
N LEU A 162 -24.62 -6.80 -5.37
CA LEU A 162 -23.75 -6.76 -4.20
C LEU A 162 -22.50 -5.90 -4.46
N ALA A 163 -21.91 -5.99 -5.65
CA ALA A 163 -20.82 -5.11 -6.09
C ALA A 163 -21.28 -3.65 -6.32
N GLY A 164 -22.58 -3.39 -6.38
CA GLY A 164 -23.14 -2.07 -6.68
C GLY A 164 -22.97 -1.67 -8.15
N LEU A 165 -22.80 -2.64 -9.04
CA LEU A 165 -22.59 -2.46 -10.48
C LEU A 165 -23.90 -2.36 -11.28
N THR A 166 -25.06 -2.49 -10.63
CA THR A 166 -26.36 -2.27 -11.27
C THR A 166 -26.50 -0.83 -11.75
N LEU A 167 -27.05 -0.65 -12.95
CA LEU A 167 -27.33 0.67 -13.50
C LEU A 167 -28.49 1.34 -12.74
N ARG A 168 -28.31 2.62 -12.45
CA ARG A 168 -29.32 3.52 -11.89
C ARG A 168 -29.41 4.75 -12.77
N GLU A 169 -30.63 5.23 -12.95
CA GLU A 169 -30.92 6.51 -13.58
C GLU A 169 -31.33 7.52 -12.50
N HIS A 170 -30.82 8.75 -12.61
CA HIS A 170 -31.24 9.88 -11.79
C HIS A 170 -32.04 10.83 -12.65
N SER A 171 -33.35 10.61 -12.70
CA SER A 171 -34.27 11.41 -13.51
C SER A 171 -35.27 12.13 -12.60
N SER A 172 -35.61 13.36 -12.97
CA SER A 172 -36.69 14.15 -12.40
C SER A 172 -37.80 14.32 -13.44
N GLY A 173 -38.94 14.89 -13.06
CA GLY A 173 -40.03 15.14 -14.00
C GLY A 173 -39.65 16.03 -15.20
N GLN A 174 -38.55 16.78 -15.12
CA GLN A 174 -38.07 17.69 -16.17
C GLN A 174 -36.71 17.29 -16.77
N HIS A 175 -36.01 16.32 -16.19
CA HIS A 175 -34.66 15.95 -16.63
C HIS A 175 -34.49 14.44 -16.64
N LYS A 176 -34.05 13.90 -17.79
CA LYS A 176 -33.67 12.50 -17.91
C LYS A 176 -32.15 12.37 -17.82
N GLY A 177 -31.66 11.85 -16.70
CA GLY A 177 -30.23 11.72 -16.43
C GLY A 177 -29.60 10.53 -17.15
N GLN A 178 -28.28 10.58 -17.34
CA GLN A 178 -27.52 9.44 -17.86
C GLN A 178 -27.52 8.27 -16.87
N LYS A 179 -27.58 7.05 -17.41
CA LYS A 179 -27.43 5.83 -16.60
C LYS A 179 -26.01 5.72 -16.06
N ARG A 180 -25.87 5.53 -14.74
CA ARG A 180 -24.58 5.31 -14.07
C ARG A 180 -24.69 4.09 -13.17
N ILE A 181 -23.56 3.46 -12.83
CA ILE A 181 -23.57 2.42 -11.79
C ILE A 181 -24.07 2.98 -10.46
N SER A 182 -24.78 2.15 -9.69
CA SER A 182 -25.40 2.60 -8.45
C SER A 182 -24.39 2.94 -7.36
N LYS A 183 -23.25 2.22 -7.32
CA LYS A 183 -22.26 2.24 -6.23
C LYS A 183 -22.85 1.88 -4.85
N ARG A 184 -24.09 1.40 -4.81
CA ARG A 184 -24.82 0.95 -3.61
C ARG A 184 -24.55 -0.54 -3.42
N GLY A 185 -23.38 -0.84 -2.90
CA GLY A 185 -22.87 -2.20 -2.70
C GLY A 185 -21.47 -2.18 -2.10
N ARG A 186 -20.89 -3.37 -1.91
CA ARG A 186 -19.55 -3.55 -1.35
C ARG A 186 -18.51 -2.86 -2.23
N ARG A 187 -17.82 -1.88 -1.66
CA ARG A 187 -16.82 -1.08 -2.38
C ARG A 187 -15.59 -1.90 -2.76
N ARG A 188 -15.16 -2.80 -1.88
CA ARG A 188 -13.99 -3.68 -2.10
C ARG A 188 -14.23 -4.65 -3.24
N LEU A 189 -15.35 -5.38 -3.20
CA LEU A 189 -15.81 -6.23 -4.33
C LEU A 189 -15.86 -5.50 -5.68
N ARG A 190 -16.22 -4.21 -5.70
CA ARG A 190 -16.26 -3.41 -6.93
C ARG A 190 -14.88 -2.95 -7.43
N ALA A 191 -13.89 -2.93 -6.55
CA ALA A 191 -12.54 -2.44 -6.84
C ALA A 191 -11.57 -3.56 -7.25
N LEU A 192 -11.98 -4.82 -7.11
CA LEU A 192 -11.39 -5.99 -7.76
C LEU A 192 -11.45 -5.84 -9.29
#